data_AF-A0A4U7D7G5-F1
#
_entry.id   AF-A0A4U7D7G5-F1
#
_cell.length_a   1.000
_cell.length_b   1.000
_cell.length_c   1.000
_cell.angle_alpha   90.00
_cell.angle_beta   90.00
_cell.angle_gamma   90.00
#
_symmetry.space_group_name_H-M   'P 1'
#
loop_
_entity.id
_entity.type
_entity.pdbx_description
1 polymer ?
#
loop_
_entity_poly.entity_id
_entity_poly.type
_entity_poly.pdbx_seq_one_letter_code
_entity_poly.pdbx_strand_id
1 'polypeptide(L)'
;MSIKRTLSVALQVAAVLVVLSLVVGQFLGQPILLSYVETGSMQPTLDPGDGFVAIPAQIAGDIRPGDVVTFEAQEIQGGGLTTHRVVEETERGYITRGDNNPFTDQDGGEPVVQDAQIVAKALQIGGGVVVIPHLGTAAMGFQSALGAVQTRLAVTFGARAFLGTQGLAYIVFGLSMVAYAVDWYLHAGTRDRGSRDRSRDDGTSVLAILGVLALVLMATATAAMVVPAGTQEYGVVSAEFESENPTVIERGTSQEIEYVVPNSGLVPVYAYVTPASPGVDVDPQRLSVGSRGEASTTVTLSAPDETGYYRLFVVEHRYLAVLPPGIVDELYGVHPWAPLVAINGLLGGGIVGIGLVLLRGEPARIRSRDSRERPPLHRRLLREFYR
;
A
#
# COMPACT_ATOMS: atom_id res chain seq x y z
N MET A 1 -21.25 20.85 -18.94
CA MET A 1 -20.29 21.36 -17.93
C MET A 1 -19.23 22.18 -18.64
N SER A 2 -18.76 23.29 -18.06
CA SER A 2 -17.67 24.10 -18.63
C SER A 2 -16.37 23.28 -18.65
N ILE A 3 -15.63 23.33 -19.76
CA ILE A 3 -14.32 22.68 -19.95
C ILE A 3 -13.33 23.00 -18.81
N LYS A 4 -13.42 24.21 -18.23
CA LYS A 4 -12.58 24.61 -17.10
C LYS A 4 -12.95 23.87 -15.82
N ARG A 5 -14.24 23.57 -15.63
CA ARG A 5 -14.74 22.83 -14.46
C ARG A 5 -14.41 21.34 -14.59
N THR A 6 -14.53 20.75 -15.78
CA THR A 6 -14.10 19.35 -16.00
C THR A 6 -12.60 19.19 -15.84
N LEU A 7 -11.79 20.14 -16.35
CA LEU A 7 -10.33 20.12 -16.17
C LEU A 7 -9.93 20.28 -14.70
N SER A 8 -10.58 21.21 -13.98
CA SER A 8 -10.32 21.41 -12.55
C SER A 8 -10.69 20.18 -11.73
N VAL A 9 -11.83 19.54 -12.00
CA VAL A 9 -12.24 18.31 -11.32
C VAL A 9 -11.29 17.17 -11.67
N ALA A 10 -10.89 17.02 -12.94
CA ALA A 10 -9.93 15.99 -13.35
C ALA A 10 -8.58 16.16 -12.65
N LEU A 11 -8.07 17.40 -12.55
CA LEU A 11 -6.83 17.70 -11.84
C LEU A 11 -6.94 17.41 -10.33
N GLN A 12 -8.06 17.76 -9.71
CA GLN A 12 -8.32 17.43 -8.30
C GLN A 12 -8.37 15.92 -8.06
N VAL A 13 -9.05 15.17 -8.92
CA VAL A 13 -9.10 13.71 -8.86
C VAL A 13 -7.70 13.12 -9.05
N ALA A 14 -6.94 13.59 -10.03
CA ALA A 14 -5.56 13.15 -10.25
C ALA A 14 -4.67 13.42 -9.03
N ALA A 15 -4.78 14.61 -8.42
CA ALA A 15 -4.03 14.95 -7.21
C ALA A 15 -4.41 14.05 -6.03
N VAL A 16 -5.70 13.78 -5.82
CA VAL A 16 -6.18 12.86 -4.77
C VAL A 16 -5.65 11.44 -5.02
N LEU A 17 -5.67 10.97 -6.27
CA LEU A 17 -5.14 9.65 -6.62
C LEU A 17 -3.64 9.56 -6.34
N VAL A 18 -2.86 10.58 -6.71
CA VAL A 18 -1.41 10.64 -6.39
C VAL A 18 -1.19 10.58 -4.88
N VAL A 19 -1.91 11.38 -4.10
CA VAL A 19 -1.78 11.37 -2.63
C VAL A 19 -2.15 9.99 -2.06
N LEU A 20 -3.25 9.39 -2.53
CA LEU A 20 -3.68 8.07 -2.08
C LEU A 20 -2.65 6.99 -2.42
N SER A 21 -2.11 7.01 -3.63
CA SER A 21 -1.07 6.09 -4.08
C SER A 21 0.21 6.22 -3.27
N LEU A 22 0.62 7.44 -2.92
CA LEU A 22 1.79 7.68 -2.04
C LEU A 22 1.55 7.13 -0.63
N VAL A 23 0.35 7.34 -0.07
CA VAL A 23 -0.02 6.81 1.25
C VAL A 23 -0.05 5.27 1.24
N VAL A 24 -0.59 4.67 0.17
CA VAL A 24 -0.61 3.22 -0.01
C VAL A 24 0.82 2.67 -0.17
N GLY A 25 1.67 3.30 -0.99
CA GLY A 25 3.07 2.89 -1.16
C GLY A 25 3.84 2.90 0.15
N GLN A 26 3.62 3.92 0.98
CA GLN A 26 4.23 3.98 2.30
C GLN A 26 3.73 2.89 3.26
N PHE A 27 2.47 2.46 3.15
CA PHE A 27 1.96 1.33 3.95
C PHE A 27 2.53 -0.01 3.48
N LEU A 28 2.76 -0.16 2.18
CA LEU A 28 3.29 -1.37 1.56
C LEU A 28 4.82 -1.47 1.63
N GLY A 29 5.52 -0.43 2.09
CA GLY A 29 6.98 -0.39 2.11
C GLY A 29 7.64 -0.37 0.73
N GLN A 30 6.86 -0.14 -0.32
CA GLN A 30 7.33 -0.16 -1.72
C GLN A 30 7.20 1.23 -2.34
N PRO A 31 8.15 1.64 -3.20
CA PRO A 31 8.06 2.89 -3.92
C PRO A 31 6.93 2.81 -4.95
N ILE A 32 5.84 3.56 -4.72
CA ILE A 32 4.73 3.69 -5.67
C ILE A 32 4.78 5.09 -6.29
N LEU A 33 4.80 5.12 -7.63
CA LEU A 33 4.86 6.31 -8.49
C LEU A 33 6.19 7.07 -8.47
N LEU A 34 6.74 7.36 -7.29
CA LEU A 34 7.94 8.16 -7.14
C LEU A 34 8.92 7.49 -6.20
N SER A 35 10.17 7.40 -6.64
CA SER A 35 11.31 6.98 -5.83
C SER A 35 12.49 7.93 -6.08
N TYR A 36 13.53 7.84 -5.28
CA TYR A 36 14.76 8.61 -5.45
C TYR A 36 15.99 7.79 -5.10
N VAL A 37 17.14 8.19 -5.65
CA VAL A 37 18.43 7.56 -5.35
C VAL A 37 19.17 8.35 -4.27
N GLU A 38 19.77 7.64 -3.33
CA GLU A 38 20.50 8.24 -2.20
C GLU A 38 22.01 8.31 -2.46
N THR A 39 22.52 7.43 -3.31
CA THR A 39 23.96 7.27 -3.57
C THR A 39 24.30 7.56 -5.02
N GLY A 40 25.61 7.66 -5.31
CA GLY A 40 26.13 7.93 -6.66
C GLY A 40 26.31 6.68 -7.53
N SER A 41 25.74 5.52 -7.16
CA SER A 41 25.92 4.27 -7.91
C SER A 41 25.25 4.30 -9.28
N MET A 42 24.24 5.16 -9.47
CA MET A 42 23.49 5.30 -10.71
C MET A 42 23.97 6.45 -11.61
N GLN A 43 25.09 7.11 -11.27
CA GLN A 43 25.66 8.13 -12.15
C GLN A 43 26.22 7.50 -13.45
N PRO A 44 26.14 8.19 -14.60
CA PRO A 44 25.59 9.54 -14.81
C PRO A 44 24.06 9.57 -15.07
N THR A 45 23.36 8.43 -14.97
CA THR A 45 21.92 8.34 -15.27
C THR A 45 21.06 9.05 -14.24
N LEU A 46 21.38 8.90 -12.96
CA LEU A 46 20.70 9.56 -11.83
C LEU A 46 21.76 10.09 -10.85
N ASP A 47 21.67 11.37 -10.51
CA ASP A 47 22.51 11.96 -9.47
C ASP A 47 21.93 11.72 -8.07
N PRO A 48 22.76 11.69 -7.00
CA PRO A 48 22.27 11.58 -5.63
C PRO A 48 21.23 12.67 -5.31
N GLY A 49 20.04 12.24 -4.87
CA GLY A 49 18.91 13.12 -4.58
C GLY A 49 17.95 13.33 -5.76
N ASP A 50 18.23 12.78 -6.94
CA ASP A 50 17.28 12.77 -8.05
C ASP A 50 16.20 11.71 -7.85
N GLY A 51 15.00 12.05 -8.31
CA GLY A 51 13.87 11.15 -8.37
C GLY A 51 13.69 10.52 -9.73
N PHE A 52 12.88 9.47 -9.76
CA PHE A 52 12.39 8.86 -10.99
C PHE A 52 10.97 8.35 -10.80
N VAL A 53 10.29 8.12 -11.93
CA VAL A 53 8.95 7.52 -11.92
C VAL A 53 9.09 6.01 -11.76
N ALA A 54 8.68 5.49 -10.59
CA ALA A 54 8.70 4.08 -10.26
C ALA A 54 7.38 3.42 -10.68
N ILE A 55 7.44 2.54 -11.68
CA ILE A 55 6.32 1.72 -12.13
C ILE A 55 6.38 0.41 -11.33
N PRO A 56 5.35 0.08 -10.52
CA PRO A 56 5.32 -1.17 -9.78
C PRO A 56 5.55 -2.38 -10.70
N ALA A 57 6.37 -3.34 -10.27
CA ALA A 57 6.80 -4.47 -11.08
C ALA A 57 5.61 -5.23 -11.70
N GLN A 58 4.49 -5.30 -10.97
CA GLN A 58 3.27 -6.00 -11.36
C GLN A 58 2.64 -5.43 -12.64
N ILE A 59 2.84 -4.13 -12.92
CA ILE A 59 2.31 -3.45 -14.12
C ILE A 59 3.40 -2.93 -15.07
N ALA A 60 4.67 -3.18 -14.74
CA ALA A 60 5.81 -2.71 -15.50
C ALA A 60 6.09 -3.52 -16.78
N GLY A 61 5.43 -4.68 -16.91
CA GLY A 61 5.71 -5.68 -17.95
C GLY A 61 7.05 -6.39 -17.70
N ASP A 62 7.51 -7.13 -18.71
CA ASP A 62 8.74 -7.93 -18.61
C ASP A 62 9.98 -7.04 -18.34
N ILE A 63 10.86 -7.56 -17.48
CA ILE A 63 12.16 -6.97 -17.17
C ILE A 63 13.16 -7.50 -18.20
N ARG A 64 13.98 -6.60 -18.75
CA ARG A 64 14.93 -6.89 -19.82
C ARG A 64 16.28 -6.24 -19.54
N PRO A 65 17.38 -6.76 -20.14
CA PRO A 65 18.66 -6.07 -20.12
C PRO A 65 18.54 -4.61 -20.60
N GLY A 66 19.09 -3.70 -19.81
CA GLY A 66 18.99 -2.25 -20.00
C GLY A 66 17.92 -1.57 -19.15
N ASP A 67 17.00 -2.31 -18.53
CA ASP A 67 16.01 -1.74 -17.63
C ASP A 67 16.64 -1.32 -16.30
N VAL A 68 16.17 -0.20 -15.73
CA VAL A 68 16.55 0.22 -14.37
C VAL A 68 15.46 -0.23 -13.40
N VAL A 69 15.83 -1.04 -12.43
CA VAL A 69 14.90 -1.68 -11.50
C VAL A 69 15.26 -1.35 -10.06
N THR A 70 14.23 -1.25 -9.22
CA THR A 70 14.37 -1.19 -7.77
C THR A 70 14.02 -2.56 -7.21
N PHE A 71 14.94 -3.15 -6.43
CA PHE A 71 14.78 -4.47 -5.84
C PHE A 71 15.24 -4.50 -4.38
N GLU A 72 14.79 -5.51 -3.63
CA GLU A 72 15.24 -5.77 -2.27
C GLU A 72 16.57 -6.53 -2.27
N ALA A 73 17.66 -5.78 -2.13
CA ALA A 73 19.01 -6.31 -2.01
C ALA A 73 19.24 -6.95 -0.63
N GLN A 74 20.14 -7.92 -0.58
CA GLN A 74 20.51 -8.62 0.65
C GLN A 74 21.81 -8.10 1.25
N GLU A 75 22.82 -7.91 0.41
CA GLU A 75 24.20 -7.62 0.83
C GLU A 75 24.60 -6.19 0.45
N ILE A 76 24.18 -5.72 -0.72
CA ILE A 76 24.56 -4.39 -1.23
C ILE A 76 24.13 -3.32 -0.23
N GLN A 77 25.09 -2.49 0.21
CA GLN A 77 24.86 -1.36 1.12
C GLN A 77 24.19 -1.75 2.45
N GLY A 78 24.33 -3.00 2.89
CA GLY A 78 23.67 -3.51 4.11
C GLY A 78 22.24 -3.98 3.89
N GLY A 79 21.85 -4.20 2.62
CA GLY A 79 20.54 -4.70 2.21
C GLY A 79 19.49 -3.59 2.04
N GLY A 80 18.28 -4.02 1.66
CA GLY A 80 17.14 -3.14 1.45
C GLY A 80 16.99 -2.66 0.01
N LEU A 81 16.15 -1.63 -0.19
CA LEU A 81 15.78 -1.18 -1.53
C LEU A 81 16.97 -0.56 -2.26
N THR A 82 17.40 -1.22 -3.34
CA THR A 82 18.50 -0.80 -4.21
C THR A 82 17.97 -0.57 -5.61
N THR A 83 18.43 0.48 -6.29
CA THR A 83 18.03 0.78 -7.67
C THR A 83 19.25 0.68 -8.59
N HIS A 84 19.29 -0.33 -9.45
CA HIS A 84 20.40 -0.57 -10.40
C HIS A 84 19.87 -1.02 -11.77
N ARG A 85 20.77 -1.07 -12.76
CA ARG A 85 20.43 -1.51 -14.12
C ARG A 85 20.60 -3.02 -14.28
N VAL A 86 19.64 -3.67 -14.92
CA VAL A 86 19.77 -5.04 -15.38
C VAL A 86 20.77 -5.08 -16.54
N VAL A 87 21.85 -5.82 -16.38
CA VAL A 87 22.89 -5.97 -17.43
C VAL A 87 22.76 -7.29 -18.18
N GLU A 88 22.20 -8.31 -17.53
CA GLU A 88 22.02 -9.63 -18.10
C GLU A 88 20.80 -10.32 -17.46
N GLU A 89 20.09 -11.09 -18.28
CA GLU A 89 19.01 -11.98 -17.85
C GLU A 89 19.53 -13.41 -17.98
N THR A 90 19.42 -14.16 -16.89
CA THR A 90 19.82 -15.57 -16.78
C THR A 90 18.58 -16.43 -16.57
N GLU A 91 18.71 -17.74 -16.73
CA GLU A 91 17.62 -18.69 -16.42
C GLU A 91 17.16 -18.61 -14.95
N ARG A 92 17.96 -17.98 -14.09
CA ARG A 92 17.74 -17.87 -12.65
C ARG A 92 17.44 -16.46 -12.18
N GLY A 93 17.12 -15.54 -13.10
CA GLY A 93 16.85 -14.14 -12.77
C GLY A 93 17.93 -13.21 -13.33
N TYR A 94 18.13 -12.08 -12.68
CA TYR A 94 18.80 -10.92 -13.27
C TYR A 94 20.14 -10.62 -12.61
N ILE A 95 21.12 -10.27 -13.45
CA ILE A 95 22.39 -9.68 -13.04
C ILE A 95 22.23 -8.17 -13.10
N THR A 96 22.53 -7.50 -12.00
CA THR A 96 22.33 -6.06 -11.84
C THR A 96 23.66 -5.35 -11.63
N ARG A 97 23.70 -4.08 -12.03
CA ARG A 97 24.87 -3.23 -11.83
C ARG A 97 24.47 -1.77 -11.73
N GLY A 98 25.01 -1.05 -10.74
CA GLY A 98 24.96 0.41 -10.74
C GLY A 98 25.69 0.99 -11.96
N ASP A 99 25.12 1.99 -12.63
CA ASP A 99 25.72 2.57 -13.83
C ASP A 99 27.14 3.12 -13.63
N ASN A 100 27.48 3.51 -12.39
CA ASN A 100 28.79 4.01 -11.99
C ASN A 100 29.69 2.93 -11.37
N ASN A 101 29.19 1.70 -11.21
CA ASN A 101 29.93 0.62 -10.56
C ASN A 101 30.83 -0.11 -11.59
N PRO A 102 32.09 -0.44 -11.24
CA PRO A 102 33.01 -1.09 -12.16
C PRO A 102 32.78 -2.62 -12.31
N PHE A 103 32.09 -3.23 -11.35
CA PHE A 103 31.76 -4.66 -11.32
C PHE A 103 30.25 -4.84 -11.08
N THR A 104 29.72 -6.03 -11.41
CA THR A 104 28.30 -6.34 -11.17
C THR A 104 28.02 -6.46 -9.69
N ASP A 105 26.76 -6.27 -9.30
CA ASP A 105 26.37 -6.46 -7.92
C ASP A 105 26.67 -7.88 -7.42
N GLN A 106 26.57 -8.86 -8.33
CA GLN A 106 26.85 -10.26 -8.08
C GLN A 106 28.34 -10.55 -7.85
N ASP A 107 29.24 -9.88 -8.57
CA ASP A 107 30.68 -9.93 -8.28
C ASP A 107 31.01 -9.34 -6.88
N GLY A 108 30.14 -8.46 -6.38
CA GLY A 108 30.21 -7.85 -5.06
C GLY A 108 29.62 -8.71 -3.93
N GLY A 109 29.07 -9.89 -4.24
CA GLY A 109 28.49 -10.82 -3.28
C GLY A 109 26.96 -10.78 -3.17
N GLU A 110 26.27 -9.91 -3.92
CA GLU A 110 24.81 -9.98 -4.00
C GLU A 110 24.40 -11.27 -4.73
N PRO A 111 23.40 -12.02 -4.27
CA PRO A 111 22.92 -13.15 -5.04
C PRO A 111 22.22 -12.68 -6.34
N VAL A 112 21.94 -13.62 -7.25
CA VAL A 112 21.14 -13.30 -8.46
C VAL A 112 19.77 -12.78 -8.04
N VAL A 113 19.34 -11.67 -8.65
CA VAL A 113 18.09 -10.97 -8.32
C VAL A 113 16.92 -11.72 -8.98
N GLN A 114 15.95 -12.17 -8.18
CA GLN A 114 14.74 -12.82 -8.70
C GLN A 114 13.63 -11.81 -8.99
N ASP A 115 12.66 -12.17 -9.84
CA ASP A 115 11.46 -11.35 -10.09
C ASP A 115 10.74 -10.96 -8.79
N ALA A 116 10.67 -11.90 -7.84
CA ALA A 116 10.04 -11.68 -6.54
C ALA A 116 10.70 -10.59 -5.69
N GLN A 117 11.97 -10.27 -5.94
CA GLN A 117 12.70 -9.20 -5.25
C GLN A 117 12.52 -7.84 -5.94
N ILE A 118 12.10 -7.80 -7.21
CA ILE A 118 11.93 -6.56 -7.97
C ILE A 118 10.59 -5.94 -7.58
N VAL A 119 10.64 -4.75 -6.97
CA VAL A 119 9.45 -4.04 -6.51
C VAL A 119 8.98 -3.01 -7.53
N ALA A 120 9.89 -2.44 -8.32
CA ALA A 120 9.56 -1.44 -9.33
C ALA A 120 10.56 -1.40 -10.49
N LYS A 121 10.10 -0.88 -11.62
CA LYS A 121 10.90 -0.53 -12.79
C LYS A 121 10.81 0.98 -13.03
N ALA A 122 11.94 1.62 -13.27
CA ALA A 122 11.97 3.04 -13.60
C ALA A 122 11.38 3.25 -15.00
N LEU A 123 10.52 4.26 -15.15
CA LEU A 123 9.99 4.64 -16.46
C LEU A 123 11.13 5.10 -17.37
N GLN A 124 11.30 4.41 -18.49
CA GLN A 124 12.29 4.76 -19.52
C GLN A 124 11.58 5.16 -20.82
N ILE A 125 11.97 6.31 -21.38
CA ILE A 125 11.46 6.83 -22.66
C ILE A 125 12.66 7.10 -23.56
N GLY A 126 12.67 6.48 -24.76
CA GLY A 126 13.79 6.62 -25.70
C GLY A 126 15.12 6.05 -25.17
N GLY A 127 15.07 5.07 -24.27
CA GLY A 127 16.24 4.44 -23.65
C GLY A 127 16.79 5.14 -22.39
N GLY A 128 16.37 6.39 -22.13
CA GLY A 128 16.74 7.14 -20.92
C GLY A 128 15.70 7.03 -19.82
N VAL A 129 16.14 7.06 -18.56
CA VAL A 129 15.24 7.13 -17.38
C VAL A 129 14.59 8.52 -17.32
N VAL A 130 13.30 8.57 -17.00
CA VAL A 130 12.61 9.84 -16.74
C VAL A 130 13.04 10.38 -15.37
N VAL A 131 14.03 11.27 -15.39
CA VAL A 131 14.61 11.90 -14.19
C VAL A 131 13.76 13.07 -13.72
N ILE A 132 13.54 13.15 -12.41
CA ILE A 132 12.93 14.29 -11.71
C ILE A 132 14.00 14.91 -10.82
N PRO A 133 14.67 15.97 -11.28
CA PRO A 133 15.81 16.55 -10.57
C PRO A 133 15.46 16.98 -9.15
N HIS A 134 16.34 16.67 -8.19
CA HIS A 134 16.23 17.08 -6.78
C HIS A 134 14.95 16.63 -6.04
N LEU A 135 14.18 15.68 -6.56
CA LEU A 135 12.97 15.19 -5.89
C LEU A 135 13.30 14.59 -4.52
N GLY A 136 14.31 13.73 -4.46
CA GLY A 136 14.81 13.14 -3.22
C GLY A 136 15.33 14.21 -2.27
N THR A 137 16.09 15.20 -2.78
CA THR A 137 16.55 16.34 -1.97
C THR A 137 15.39 17.13 -1.34
N ALA A 138 14.33 17.39 -2.10
CA ALA A 138 13.13 18.06 -1.61
C ALA A 138 12.38 17.20 -0.58
N ALA A 139 12.22 15.90 -0.85
CA ALA A 139 11.57 14.97 0.05
C ALA A 139 12.33 14.84 1.38
N MET A 140 13.64 14.62 1.36
CA MET A 140 14.50 14.55 2.55
C MET A 140 14.49 15.88 3.33
N GLY A 141 14.51 17.01 2.62
CA GLY A 141 14.41 18.33 3.25
C GLY A 141 13.10 18.53 3.99
N PHE A 142 11.99 18.12 3.38
CA PHE A 142 10.66 18.17 4.01
C PHE A 142 10.55 17.22 5.22
N GLN A 143 11.02 15.98 5.09
CA GLN A 143 11.06 15.01 6.18
C GLN A 143 11.91 15.52 7.36
N SER A 144 13.06 16.12 7.08
CA SER A 144 13.92 16.73 8.10
C SER A 144 13.25 17.91 8.80
N ALA A 145 12.56 18.77 8.06
CA ALA A 145 11.82 19.90 8.62
C ALA A 145 10.67 19.43 9.52
N LEU A 146 9.90 18.42 9.08
CA LEU A 146 8.86 17.79 9.89
C LEU A 146 9.43 17.15 11.16
N GLY A 147 10.51 16.37 11.02
CA GLY A 147 11.19 15.75 12.15
C GLY A 147 11.68 16.78 13.18
N ALA A 148 12.18 17.93 12.72
CA ALA A 148 12.57 19.04 13.60
C ALA A 148 11.36 19.65 14.33
N VAL A 149 10.21 19.81 13.66
CA VAL A 149 8.97 20.28 14.30
C VAL A 149 8.47 19.27 15.34
N GLN A 150 8.43 17.98 14.99
CA GLN A 150 8.04 16.91 15.91
C GLN A 150 8.95 16.86 17.13
N THR A 151 10.27 16.97 16.93
CA THR A 151 11.26 17.00 18.01
C THR A 151 11.03 18.20 18.93
N ARG A 152 10.81 19.40 18.37
CA ARG A 152 10.49 20.59 19.17
C ARG A 152 9.23 20.40 19.99
N LEU A 153 8.13 19.92 19.38
CA LEU A 153 6.88 19.64 20.10
C LEU A 153 7.07 18.58 21.18
N ALA A 154 7.78 17.50 20.90
CA ALA A 154 8.08 16.44 21.86
C ALA A 154 8.84 16.97 23.07
N VAL A 155 9.82 17.85 22.85
CA VAL A 155 10.58 18.50 23.93
C VAL A 155 9.71 19.51 24.69
N THR A 156 8.96 20.37 24.00
CA THR A 156 8.10 21.39 24.62
C THR A 156 7.00 20.78 25.51
N PHE A 157 6.37 19.70 25.05
CA PHE A 157 5.27 19.04 25.77
C PHE A 157 5.72 17.82 26.57
N GLY A 158 7.01 17.46 26.55
CA GLY A 158 7.55 16.29 27.26
C GLY A 158 6.97 14.96 26.81
N ALA A 159 6.37 14.88 25.62
CA ALA A 159 5.62 13.72 25.15
C ALA A 159 6.30 13.08 23.93
N ARG A 160 6.81 11.87 24.12
CA ARG A 160 7.38 11.05 23.04
C ARG A 160 6.35 10.65 21.98
N ALA A 161 5.06 10.74 22.32
CA ALA A 161 3.95 10.48 21.41
C ALA A 161 4.01 11.31 20.12
N PHE A 162 4.66 12.48 20.13
CA PHE A 162 4.80 13.33 18.94
C PHE A 162 5.87 12.87 17.94
N LEU A 163 6.68 11.86 18.27
CA LEU A 163 7.74 11.34 17.40
C LEU A 163 7.21 10.24 16.45
N GLY A 164 7.83 10.13 15.27
CA GLY A 164 7.50 9.11 14.27
C GLY A 164 6.18 9.36 13.53
N THR A 165 5.73 8.36 12.77
CA THR A 165 4.53 8.44 11.92
C THR A 165 3.25 8.61 12.75
N GLN A 166 3.15 7.94 13.90
CA GLN A 166 2.02 8.09 14.82
C GLN A 166 1.92 9.51 15.40
N GLY A 167 3.06 10.15 15.64
CA GLY A 167 3.12 11.53 16.13
C GLY A 167 2.49 12.54 15.17
N LEU A 168 2.65 12.33 13.85
CA LEU A 168 2.00 13.17 12.84
C LEU A 168 0.48 13.10 12.94
N ALA A 169 -0.09 11.91 13.19
CA ALA A 169 -1.53 11.75 13.39
C ALA A 169 -2.04 12.54 14.60
N TYR A 170 -1.31 12.52 15.72
CA TYR A 170 -1.67 13.31 16.89
C TYR A 170 -1.55 14.82 16.65
N ILE A 171 -0.56 15.27 15.89
CA ILE A 171 -0.41 16.69 15.53
C ILE A 171 -1.58 17.13 14.66
N VAL A 172 -1.92 16.37 13.62
CA VAL A 172 -3.06 16.67 12.74
C VAL A 172 -4.38 16.66 13.52
N PHE A 173 -4.57 15.67 14.40
CA PHE A 173 -5.74 15.60 15.27
C PHE A 173 -5.83 16.82 16.20
N GLY A 174 -4.74 17.20 16.86
CA GLY A 174 -4.68 18.36 17.73
C GLY A 174 -4.95 19.68 16.99
N LEU A 175 -4.33 19.87 15.82
CA LEU A 175 -4.59 21.02 14.95
C LEU A 175 -6.05 21.06 14.47
N SER A 176 -6.63 19.92 14.14
CA SER A 176 -8.03 19.81 13.74
C SER A 176 -8.97 20.20 14.89
N MET A 177 -8.66 19.77 16.11
CA MET A 177 -9.41 20.14 17.31
C MET A 177 -9.30 21.63 17.62
N VAL A 178 -8.10 22.22 17.47
CA VAL A 178 -7.90 23.68 17.63
C VAL A 178 -8.64 24.44 16.54
N ALA A 179 -8.54 24.02 15.28
CA ALA A 179 -9.25 24.64 14.17
C ALA A 179 -10.77 24.60 14.39
N TYR A 180 -11.30 23.46 14.86
CA TYR A 180 -12.70 23.32 15.23
C TYR A 180 -13.09 24.23 16.41
N ALA A 181 -12.25 24.34 17.44
CA ALA A 181 -12.50 25.23 18.57
C ALA A 181 -12.46 26.72 18.18
N VAL A 182 -11.54 27.10 17.29
CA VAL A 182 -11.44 28.45 16.73
C VAL A 182 -12.64 28.75 15.85
N ASP A 183 -13.01 27.82 14.96
CA ASP A 183 -14.22 27.94 14.14
C ASP A 183 -15.47 28.13 15.00
N TRP A 184 -15.62 27.30 16.02
CA TRP A 184 -16.70 27.41 16.99
C TRP A 184 -16.69 28.75 17.72
N TYR A 185 -15.53 29.25 18.15
CA TYR A 185 -15.40 30.52 18.86
C TYR A 185 -15.68 31.74 17.96
N LEU A 186 -15.15 31.75 16.73
CA LEU A 186 -15.36 32.82 15.76
C LEU A 186 -16.83 32.89 15.30
N HIS A 187 -17.48 31.74 15.14
CA HIS A 187 -18.89 31.64 14.75
C HIS A 187 -19.87 31.62 15.93
N ALA A 188 -19.39 31.65 17.18
CA ALA A 188 -20.23 31.78 18.37
C ALA A 188 -20.96 33.14 18.44
N GLY A 189 -20.41 34.17 17.79
CA GLY A 189 -20.91 35.56 17.84
C GLY A 189 -21.77 36.02 16.66
N THR A 190 -21.67 35.40 15.48
CA THR A 190 -22.45 35.79 14.29
C THR A 190 -23.78 35.04 14.22
N ARG A 191 -24.60 35.15 15.27
CA ARG A 191 -26.06 34.96 15.15
C ARG A 191 -26.68 36.31 14.80
N ASP A 192 -26.31 36.84 13.64
CA ASP A 192 -26.94 38.06 13.15
C ASP A 192 -28.38 37.73 12.75
N ARG A 193 -29.30 38.48 13.37
CA ARG A 193 -30.73 38.39 13.14
C ARG A 193 -31.05 39.09 11.82
N GLY A 194 -31.48 38.30 10.83
CA GLY A 194 -32.48 38.76 9.87
C GLY A 194 -31.96 39.32 8.55
N SER A 195 -31.60 38.42 7.64
CA SER A 195 -32.13 38.46 6.27
C SER A 195 -32.55 37.04 5.89
N ARG A 196 -33.81 36.88 5.47
CA ARG A 196 -34.33 35.59 4.99
C ARG A 196 -33.81 35.37 3.58
N ASP A 197 -32.61 34.81 3.46
CA ASP A 197 -32.24 34.08 2.25
C ASP A 197 -32.59 32.60 2.43
N ARG A 198 -33.33 32.08 1.45
CA ARG A 198 -33.92 30.73 1.42
C ARG A 198 -32.95 29.65 0.93
N SER A 199 -31.65 29.81 1.13
CA SER A 199 -30.65 28.80 0.79
C SER A 199 -29.66 28.64 1.93
N ARG A 200 -29.99 27.80 2.91
CA ARG A 200 -29.05 27.35 3.95
C ARG A 200 -28.79 25.86 3.74
N ASP A 201 -27.62 25.57 3.18
CA ASP A 201 -27.14 24.25 2.77
C ASP A 201 -26.24 23.56 3.82
N ASP A 202 -26.31 23.95 5.09
CA ASP A 202 -25.49 23.32 6.15
C ASP A 202 -26.13 22.06 6.73
N GLY A 203 -25.84 20.92 6.11
CA GLY A 203 -26.03 19.60 6.70
C GLY A 203 -25.05 18.61 6.10
N THR A 204 -24.40 17.78 6.93
CA THR A 204 -23.52 16.71 6.45
C THR A 204 -24.32 15.83 5.50
N SER A 205 -23.91 15.78 4.23
CA SER A 205 -24.60 14.97 3.24
C SER A 205 -24.50 13.50 3.65
N VAL A 206 -25.62 12.78 3.67
CA VAL A 206 -25.58 11.34 3.94
C VAL A 206 -24.72 10.60 2.91
N LEU A 207 -24.58 11.13 1.70
CA LEU A 207 -23.62 10.65 0.71
C LEU A 207 -22.17 10.75 1.16
N ALA A 208 -21.78 11.84 1.85
CA ALA A 208 -20.44 11.95 2.43
C ALA A 208 -20.23 10.90 3.53
N ILE A 209 -21.24 10.65 4.37
CA ILE A 209 -21.16 9.62 5.42
C ILE A 209 -21.03 8.22 4.79
N LEU A 210 -21.86 7.91 3.78
CA LEU A 210 -21.79 6.65 3.05
C LEU A 210 -20.45 6.48 2.31
N GLY A 211 -19.91 7.56 1.75
CA GLY A 211 -18.59 7.57 1.13
C GLY A 211 -17.47 7.25 2.12
N VAL A 212 -17.51 7.85 3.32
CA VAL A 212 -16.55 7.53 4.39
C VAL A 212 -16.70 6.08 4.85
N LEU A 213 -17.92 5.59 5.04
CA LEU A 213 -18.17 4.19 5.41
C LEU A 213 -17.68 3.21 4.33
N ALA A 214 -17.90 3.53 3.05
CA ALA A 214 -17.40 2.77 1.93
C ALA A 214 -15.86 2.74 1.91
N LEU A 215 -15.20 3.89 2.14
CA LEU A 215 -13.73 3.97 2.23
C LEU A 215 -13.19 3.14 3.39
N VAL A 216 -13.80 3.21 4.56
CA VAL A 216 -13.41 2.41 5.73
C VAL A 216 -13.57 0.92 5.43
N LEU A 217 -14.69 0.50 4.81
CA LEU A 217 -14.90 -0.89 4.43
C LEU A 217 -13.88 -1.37 3.40
N MET A 218 -13.60 -0.58 2.36
CA MET A 218 -12.60 -0.93 1.35
C MET A 218 -11.19 -1.02 1.94
N ALA A 219 -10.84 -0.11 2.85
CA ALA A 219 -9.55 -0.14 3.53
C ALA A 219 -9.39 -1.40 4.40
N THR A 220 -10.42 -1.76 5.19
CA THR A 220 -10.38 -2.98 6.01
C THR A 220 -10.38 -4.25 5.17
N ALA A 221 -11.15 -4.29 4.08
CA ALA A 221 -11.15 -5.41 3.14
C ALA A 221 -9.79 -5.57 2.45
N THR A 222 -9.19 -4.47 1.99
CA THR A 222 -7.85 -4.45 1.37
C THR A 222 -6.79 -4.94 2.35
N ALA A 223 -6.80 -4.44 3.59
CA ALA A 223 -5.88 -4.89 4.62
C ALA A 223 -6.03 -6.40 4.89
N ALA A 224 -7.25 -6.93 4.95
CA ALA A 224 -7.49 -8.36 5.16
C ALA A 224 -6.98 -9.25 4.01
N MET A 225 -6.90 -8.71 2.79
CA MET A 225 -6.39 -9.43 1.60
C MET A 225 -4.87 -9.31 1.46
N VAL A 226 -4.29 -8.14 1.78
CA VAL A 226 -2.88 -7.85 1.50
C VAL A 226 -1.96 -8.15 2.69
N VAL A 227 -2.39 -7.88 3.92
CA VAL A 227 -1.50 -8.01 5.10
C VAL A 227 -1.05 -9.45 5.37
N PRO A 228 -1.92 -10.48 5.26
CA PRO A 228 -1.50 -11.87 5.45
C PRO A 228 -0.89 -12.49 4.20
N ALA A 229 -0.93 -11.79 3.06
CA ALA A 229 -0.38 -12.20 1.78
C ALA A 229 1.08 -11.75 1.65
N GLY A 230 1.83 -12.33 0.73
CA GLY A 230 3.21 -11.92 0.48
C GLY A 230 4.07 -13.01 -0.14
N THR A 231 5.35 -12.69 -0.29
CA THR A 231 6.38 -13.61 -0.78
C THR A 231 7.04 -14.29 0.41
N GLN A 232 7.13 -15.62 0.38
CA GLN A 232 7.95 -16.41 1.29
C GLN A 232 9.23 -16.86 0.59
N GLU A 233 10.35 -16.75 1.30
CA GLU A 233 11.67 -17.20 0.87
C GLU A 233 12.05 -18.52 1.55
N TYR A 234 12.48 -19.49 0.76
CA TYR A 234 13.10 -20.73 1.19
C TYR A 234 14.58 -20.73 0.80
N GLY A 235 15.45 -20.71 1.82
CA GLY A 235 16.88 -20.93 1.65
C GLY A 235 17.19 -22.42 1.50
N VAL A 236 17.43 -22.88 0.27
CA VAL A 236 17.75 -24.26 -0.07
C VAL A 236 19.25 -24.42 -0.26
N VAL A 237 19.83 -25.43 0.38
CA VAL A 237 21.22 -25.86 0.13
C VAL A 237 21.18 -27.07 -0.80
N SER A 238 21.72 -26.91 -2.00
CA SER A 238 21.99 -28.04 -2.90
C SER A 238 23.27 -28.73 -2.42
N ALA A 239 23.13 -29.99 -2.01
CA ALA A 239 24.20 -30.81 -1.44
C ALA A 239 24.44 -32.08 -2.26
N GLU A 240 25.58 -32.74 -2.09
CA GLU A 240 25.86 -34.01 -2.77
C GLU A 240 25.24 -35.23 -2.06
N PHE A 241 24.45 -35.02 -1.01
CA PHE A 241 23.88 -36.06 -0.17
C PHE A 241 22.45 -35.73 0.22
N GLU A 242 21.68 -36.77 0.53
CA GLU A 242 20.34 -36.66 1.09
C GLU A 242 20.38 -36.31 2.59
N SER A 243 19.53 -35.38 3.03
CA SER A 243 19.46 -34.90 4.41
C SER A 243 18.06 -35.07 5.00
N GLU A 244 17.98 -35.23 6.32
CA GLU A 244 16.70 -35.16 7.05
C GLU A 244 16.17 -33.72 7.16
N ASN A 245 17.02 -32.72 6.89
CA ASN A 245 16.59 -31.32 6.86
C ASN A 245 15.90 -31.02 5.52
N PRO A 246 14.61 -30.61 5.50
CA PRO A 246 13.87 -30.40 4.26
C PRO A 246 14.39 -29.26 3.38
N THR A 247 15.30 -28.41 3.90
CA THR A 247 15.95 -27.36 3.11
C THR A 247 17.36 -27.72 2.64
N VAL A 248 17.86 -28.92 2.94
CA VAL A 248 19.12 -29.46 2.40
C VAL A 248 18.78 -30.60 1.46
N ILE A 249 18.80 -30.31 0.17
CA ILE A 249 18.27 -31.19 -0.87
C ILE A 249 19.45 -31.72 -1.69
N GLU A 250 19.43 -33.02 -2.02
CA GLU A 250 20.45 -33.60 -2.90
C GLU A 250 20.38 -32.95 -4.29
N ARG A 251 21.53 -32.63 -4.87
CA ARG A 251 21.62 -31.94 -6.16
C ARG A 251 20.81 -32.65 -7.25
N GLY A 252 20.05 -31.88 -8.03
CA GLY A 252 19.20 -32.42 -9.10
C GLY A 252 17.95 -33.16 -8.62
N THR A 253 17.66 -33.15 -7.31
CA THR A 253 16.43 -33.74 -6.73
C THR A 253 15.49 -32.66 -6.20
N SER A 254 14.31 -33.07 -5.73
CA SER A 254 13.30 -32.17 -5.19
C SER A 254 12.78 -32.66 -3.83
N GLN A 255 12.38 -31.72 -2.99
CA GLN A 255 11.79 -31.97 -1.68
C GLN A 255 10.41 -31.32 -1.58
N GLU A 256 9.43 -32.07 -1.09
CA GLU A 256 8.09 -31.58 -0.82
C GLU A 256 7.98 -31.04 0.60
N ILE A 257 7.35 -29.88 0.74
CA ILE A 257 7.06 -29.22 2.02
C ILE A 257 5.58 -28.83 2.03
N GLU A 258 4.93 -29.05 3.17
CA GLU A 258 3.56 -28.60 3.38
C GLU A 258 3.53 -27.08 3.68
N TYR A 259 2.76 -26.34 2.89
CA TYR A 259 2.50 -24.92 3.07
C TYR A 259 1.07 -24.71 3.60
N VAL A 260 0.97 -24.25 4.85
CA VAL A 260 -0.33 -24.04 5.52
C VAL A 260 -0.77 -22.59 5.39
N VAL A 261 -1.98 -22.38 4.88
CA VAL A 261 -2.65 -21.09 4.78
C VAL A 261 -3.73 -20.95 5.85
N PRO A 262 -3.47 -20.22 6.95
CA PRO A 262 -4.47 -19.98 7.99
C PRO A 262 -5.37 -18.80 7.63
N ASN A 263 -6.65 -18.85 7.99
CA ASN A 263 -7.59 -17.73 7.92
C ASN A 263 -8.23 -17.47 9.29
N SER A 264 -7.72 -16.49 10.02
CA SER A 264 -8.30 -16.04 11.29
C SER A 264 -9.55 -15.15 11.13
N GLY A 265 -9.86 -14.75 9.90
CA GLY A 265 -10.99 -13.90 9.56
C GLY A 265 -12.35 -14.59 9.65
N LEU A 266 -13.41 -13.78 9.74
CA LEU A 266 -14.79 -14.26 9.71
C LEU A 266 -15.29 -14.56 8.29
N VAL A 267 -14.66 -13.99 7.28
CA VAL A 267 -15.02 -14.18 5.87
C VAL A 267 -14.09 -15.25 5.29
N PRO A 268 -14.62 -16.26 4.56
CA PRO A 268 -13.77 -17.22 3.85
C PRO A 268 -12.90 -16.51 2.81
N VAL A 269 -11.77 -17.12 2.47
CA VAL A 269 -10.83 -16.57 1.49
C VAL A 269 -10.44 -17.60 0.44
N TYR A 270 -10.16 -17.12 -0.77
CA TYR A 270 -9.42 -17.86 -1.78
C TYR A 270 -7.96 -17.45 -1.68
N ALA A 271 -7.07 -18.44 -1.53
CA ALA A 271 -5.63 -18.22 -1.54
C ALA A 271 -5.03 -18.84 -2.81
N TYR A 272 -4.19 -18.07 -3.49
CA TYR A 272 -3.43 -18.50 -4.65
C TYR A 272 -1.96 -18.55 -4.24
N VAL A 273 -1.42 -19.76 -4.12
CA VAL A 273 -0.02 -20.00 -3.80
C VAL A 273 0.65 -20.39 -5.10
N THR A 274 1.52 -19.53 -5.62
CA THR A 274 2.14 -19.70 -6.93
C THR A 274 3.66 -19.63 -6.82
N PRO A 275 4.39 -20.35 -7.69
CA PRO A 275 5.85 -20.24 -7.75
C PRO A 275 6.26 -18.82 -8.17
N ALA A 276 7.28 -18.27 -7.51
CA ALA A 276 7.82 -16.94 -7.79
C ALA A 276 9.32 -16.96 -8.12
N SER A 277 9.91 -18.15 -8.27
CA SER A 277 11.27 -18.36 -8.77
C SER A 277 11.40 -19.71 -9.48
N PRO A 278 12.40 -19.89 -10.36
CA PRO A 278 12.72 -21.18 -10.96
C PRO A 278 13.02 -22.24 -9.89
N GLY A 279 12.59 -23.49 -10.13
CA GLY A 279 12.80 -24.61 -9.20
C GLY A 279 11.74 -24.75 -8.11
N VAL A 280 10.64 -24.00 -8.20
CA VAL A 280 9.47 -24.13 -7.31
C VAL A 280 8.28 -24.61 -8.11
N ASP A 281 7.59 -25.62 -7.59
CA ASP A 281 6.27 -26.03 -8.07
C ASP A 281 5.28 -26.08 -6.90
N VAL A 282 4.00 -25.83 -7.17
CA VAL A 282 2.95 -25.78 -6.15
C VAL A 282 1.70 -26.49 -6.66
N ASP A 283 1.22 -27.47 -5.91
CA ASP A 283 -0.02 -28.19 -6.21
C ASP A 283 -0.81 -28.53 -4.93
N PRO A 284 -2.11 -28.15 -4.83
CA PRO A 284 -2.86 -27.26 -5.72
C PRO A 284 -2.56 -25.77 -5.49
N GLN A 285 -2.39 -25.01 -6.57
CA GLN A 285 -2.16 -23.56 -6.49
C GLN A 285 -3.33 -22.75 -5.90
N ARG A 286 -4.57 -23.27 -5.99
CA ARG A 286 -5.78 -22.60 -5.47
C ARG A 286 -6.33 -23.31 -4.25
N LEU A 287 -6.37 -22.61 -3.12
CA LEU A 287 -6.97 -23.07 -1.88
C LEU A 287 -8.24 -22.27 -1.55
N SER A 288 -9.23 -22.96 -0.96
CA SER A 288 -10.42 -22.33 -0.40
C SER A 288 -10.38 -22.50 1.11
N VAL A 289 -10.12 -21.40 1.83
CA VAL A 289 -9.95 -21.42 3.29
C VAL A 289 -11.21 -20.89 3.96
N GLY A 290 -11.83 -21.73 4.78
CA GLY A 290 -13.03 -21.36 5.54
C GLY A 290 -12.79 -20.25 6.56
N SER A 291 -13.87 -19.71 7.11
CA SER A 291 -13.81 -18.75 8.22
C SER A 291 -13.17 -19.41 9.45
N ARG A 292 -12.15 -18.77 10.05
CA ARG A 292 -11.43 -19.32 11.22
C ARG A 292 -10.87 -20.73 11.01
N GLY A 293 -10.50 -21.06 9.77
CA GLY A 293 -9.96 -22.36 9.38
C GLY A 293 -8.58 -22.23 8.74
N GLU A 294 -8.05 -23.36 8.29
CA GLU A 294 -6.79 -23.46 7.56
C GLU A 294 -6.94 -24.46 6.41
N ALA A 295 -6.10 -24.31 5.39
CA ALA A 295 -5.93 -25.28 4.31
C ALA A 295 -4.45 -25.38 3.98
N SER A 296 -4.00 -26.52 3.46
CA SER A 296 -2.61 -26.71 3.04
C SER A 296 -2.49 -27.03 1.56
N THR A 297 -1.32 -26.71 1.00
CA THR A 297 -0.87 -27.12 -0.34
C THR A 297 0.53 -27.71 -0.22
N THR A 298 0.93 -28.52 -1.20
CA THR A 298 2.30 -29.01 -1.29
C THR A 298 3.13 -28.04 -2.13
N VAL A 299 4.29 -27.65 -1.61
CA VAL A 299 5.31 -26.88 -2.32
C VAL A 299 6.49 -27.82 -2.57
N THR A 300 6.83 -27.99 -3.84
CA THR A 300 7.96 -28.80 -4.27
C THR A 300 9.14 -27.90 -4.59
N LEU A 301 10.21 -28.01 -3.80
CA LEU A 301 11.44 -27.27 -3.96
C LEU A 301 12.47 -28.14 -4.68
N SER A 302 13.00 -27.69 -5.81
CA SER A 302 13.97 -28.42 -6.62
C SER A 302 15.37 -27.83 -6.48
N ALA A 303 16.34 -28.68 -6.13
CA ALA A 303 17.73 -28.29 -6.03
C ALA A 303 18.44 -28.33 -7.40
N PRO A 304 19.21 -27.30 -7.74
CA PRO A 304 20.09 -27.31 -8.90
C PRO A 304 21.15 -28.41 -8.84
N ASP A 305 21.69 -28.80 -10.00
CA ASP A 305 22.80 -29.75 -10.10
C ASP A 305 24.11 -29.20 -9.51
N GLU A 306 24.28 -27.88 -9.54
CA GLU A 306 25.39 -27.20 -8.90
C GLU A 306 25.16 -27.11 -7.40
N THR A 307 26.19 -27.43 -6.61
CA THR A 307 26.14 -27.32 -5.16
C THR A 307 26.26 -25.88 -4.74
N GLY A 308 25.47 -25.47 -3.74
CA GLY A 308 25.43 -24.08 -3.32
C GLY A 308 24.18 -23.73 -2.53
N TYR A 309 24.14 -22.48 -2.08
CA TYR A 309 22.98 -21.91 -1.43
C TYR A 309 22.12 -21.17 -2.47
N TYR A 310 20.84 -21.51 -2.50
CA TYR A 310 19.86 -20.98 -3.44
C TYR A 310 18.63 -20.50 -2.71
N ARG A 311 18.05 -19.40 -3.19
CA ARG A 311 16.84 -18.81 -2.62
C ARG A 311 15.69 -19.09 -3.57
N LEU A 312 14.67 -19.75 -3.05
CA LEU A 312 13.46 -20.10 -3.77
C LEU A 312 12.29 -19.31 -3.20
N PHE A 313 11.44 -18.77 -4.05
CA PHE A 313 10.37 -17.87 -3.66
C PHE A 313 9.00 -18.45 -4.02
N VAL A 314 8.08 -18.38 -3.06
CA VAL A 314 6.66 -18.69 -3.22
C VAL A 314 5.88 -17.44 -2.93
N VAL A 315 4.89 -17.09 -3.74
CA VAL A 315 4.00 -15.96 -3.49
C VAL A 315 2.59 -16.43 -3.15
N GLU A 316 2.04 -15.91 -2.06
CA GLU A 316 0.66 -16.10 -1.66
C GLU A 316 -0.14 -14.83 -1.94
N HIS A 317 -1.20 -14.94 -2.75
CA HIS A 317 -2.22 -13.91 -2.91
C HIS A 317 -3.53 -14.34 -2.28
N ARG A 318 -4.21 -13.43 -1.57
CA ARG A 318 -5.45 -13.76 -0.84
C ARG A 318 -6.59 -12.84 -1.24
N TYR A 319 -7.77 -13.41 -1.43
CA TYR A 319 -8.98 -12.67 -1.80
C TYR A 319 -10.16 -13.10 -0.94
N LEU A 320 -10.98 -12.14 -0.49
CA LEU A 320 -12.22 -12.44 0.19
C LEU A 320 -13.18 -13.19 -0.76
N ALA A 321 -13.74 -14.31 -0.30
CA ALA A 321 -14.69 -15.13 -1.06
C ALA A 321 -16.09 -14.49 -1.13
N VAL A 322 -16.17 -13.24 -1.58
CA VAL A 322 -17.43 -12.50 -1.82
C VAL A 322 -17.91 -12.62 -3.26
N LEU A 323 -17.02 -12.98 -4.18
CA LEU A 323 -17.32 -13.30 -5.57
C LEU A 323 -17.28 -14.81 -5.77
N PRO A 324 -18.04 -15.37 -6.74
CA PRO A 324 -17.91 -16.76 -7.15
C PRO A 324 -16.48 -17.10 -7.56
N PRO A 325 -16.00 -18.33 -7.29
CA PRO A 325 -14.60 -18.71 -7.52
C PRO A 325 -14.19 -18.53 -8.99
N GLY A 326 -15.04 -18.91 -9.95
CA GLY A 326 -14.73 -18.75 -11.37
C GLY A 326 -14.48 -17.29 -11.81
N ILE A 327 -15.15 -16.31 -11.17
CA ILE A 327 -14.88 -14.89 -11.46
C ILE A 327 -13.53 -14.47 -10.87
N VAL A 328 -13.19 -14.96 -9.68
CA VAL A 328 -11.89 -14.67 -9.06
C VAL A 328 -10.76 -15.32 -9.86
N ASP A 329 -10.95 -16.55 -10.33
CA ASP A 329 -9.99 -17.27 -11.18
C ASP A 329 -9.72 -16.52 -12.50
N GLU A 330 -10.78 -16.10 -13.20
CA GLU A 330 -10.64 -15.30 -14.44
C GLU A 330 -9.93 -13.97 -14.20
N LEU A 331 -10.30 -13.25 -13.13
CA LEU A 331 -9.65 -11.98 -12.79
C LEU A 331 -8.18 -12.19 -12.41
N TYR A 332 -7.88 -13.24 -11.63
CA TYR A 332 -6.51 -13.57 -11.23
C TYR A 332 -5.64 -13.91 -12.44
N GLY A 333 -6.19 -14.67 -13.39
CA GLY A 333 -5.52 -15.00 -14.65
C GLY A 333 -5.19 -13.77 -15.52
N VAL A 334 -5.93 -12.67 -15.37
CA VAL A 334 -5.58 -11.38 -15.99
C VAL A 334 -4.48 -10.68 -15.21
N HIS A 335 -4.66 -10.51 -13.90
CA HIS A 335 -3.68 -9.84 -13.03
C HIS A 335 -3.99 -10.09 -11.54
N PRO A 336 -2.98 -10.31 -10.66
CA PRO A 336 -3.21 -10.53 -9.22
C PRO A 336 -3.95 -9.38 -8.49
N TRP A 337 -3.90 -8.14 -8.99
CA TRP A 337 -4.66 -7.03 -8.39
C TRP A 337 -6.10 -6.89 -8.92
N ALA A 338 -6.46 -7.57 -10.01
CA ALA A 338 -7.80 -7.44 -10.59
C ALA A 338 -8.90 -7.95 -9.64
N PRO A 339 -8.76 -9.10 -8.95
CA PRO A 339 -9.75 -9.51 -7.96
C PRO A 339 -9.87 -8.51 -6.80
N LEU A 340 -8.75 -7.94 -6.33
CA LEU A 340 -8.75 -6.93 -5.26
C LEU A 340 -9.55 -5.69 -5.63
N VAL A 341 -9.37 -5.18 -6.86
CA VAL A 341 -10.13 -4.02 -7.37
C VAL A 341 -11.61 -4.37 -7.53
N ALA A 342 -11.94 -5.53 -8.07
CA ALA A 342 -13.32 -5.97 -8.27
C ALA A 342 -14.07 -6.14 -6.94
N ILE A 343 -13.44 -6.78 -5.94
CA ILE A 343 -14.00 -6.97 -4.60
C ILE A 343 -14.23 -5.62 -3.91
N ASN A 344 -13.24 -4.74 -3.91
CA ASN A 344 -13.39 -3.41 -3.31
C ASN A 344 -14.45 -2.57 -4.03
N GLY A 345 -14.50 -2.63 -5.36
CA GLY A 345 -15.54 -1.99 -6.17
C GLY A 345 -16.94 -2.49 -5.82
N LEU A 346 -17.11 -3.80 -5.64
CA LEU A 346 -18.38 -4.41 -5.20
C LEU A 346 -18.77 -3.94 -3.79
N LEU A 347 -17.85 -3.97 -2.83
CA LEU A 347 -18.11 -3.59 -1.44
C LEU A 347 -18.41 -2.09 -1.30
N GLY A 348 -17.54 -1.23 -1.83
CA GLY A 348 -17.71 0.23 -1.77
C GLY A 348 -18.90 0.70 -2.61
N GLY A 349 -19.02 0.19 -3.84
CA GLY A 349 -20.14 0.48 -4.74
C GLY A 349 -21.48 -0.01 -4.18
N GLY A 350 -21.49 -1.18 -3.52
CA GLY A 350 -22.66 -1.74 -2.85
C GLY A 350 -23.20 -0.84 -1.74
N ILE A 351 -22.32 -0.36 -0.83
CA ILE A 351 -22.71 0.58 0.23
C ILE A 351 -23.32 1.85 -0.35
N VAL A 352 -22.64 2.48 -1.31
CA VAL A 352 -23.10 3.73 -1.90
C VAL A 352 -24.40 3.53 -2.68
N GLY A 353 -24.50 2.44 -3.45
CA GLY A 353 -25.67 2.08 -4.24
C GLY A 353 -26.90 1.80 -3.38
N ILE A 354 -26.77 0.97 -2.34
CA ILE A 354 -27.85 0.72 -1.36
C ILE A 354 -28.28 2.02 -0.70
N GLY A 355 -27.31 2.84 -0.29
CA GLY A 355 -27.59 4.16 0.29
C GLY A 355 -28.39 5.06 -0.65
N LEU A 356 -28.02 5.13 -1.93
CA LEU A 356 -28.74 5.91 -2.94
C LEU A 356 -30.19 5.43 -3.15
N VAL A 357 -30.39 4.09 -3.21
CA VAL A 357 -31.72 3.49 -3.39
C VAL A 357 -32.62 3.73 -2.18
N LEU A 358 -32.10 3.50 -0.97
CA LEU A 358 -32.86 3.69 0.28
C LEU A 358 -33.22 5.15 0.53
N LEU A 359 -32.35 6.07 0.13
CA LEU A 359 -32.55 7.51 0.29
C LEU A 359 -33.31 8.14 -0.89
N ARG A 360 -33.77 7.33 -1.87
CA ARG A 360 -34.50 7.77 -3.08
C ARG A 360 -33.82 8.93 -3.84
N GLY A 361 -32.49 9.04 -3.76
CA GLY A 361 -31.75 10.14 -4.37
C GLY A 361 -32.01 11.53 -3.75
N GLU A 362 -32.80 11.63 -2.68
CA GLU A 362 -32.86 12.86 -1.90
C GLU A 362 -31.66 12.86 -0.94
N PRO A 363 -30.83 13.92 -0.93
CA PRO A 363 -29.82 14.05 0.10
C PRO A 363 -30.57 14.20 1.43
N ALA A 364 -30.79 13.09 2.13
CA ALA A 364 -31.18 13.11 3.52
C ALA A 364 -30.09 13.90 4.24
N ARG A 365 -30.37 15.15 4.53
CA ARG A 365 -29.49 15.96 5.35
C ARG A 365 -29.88 15.61 6.78
N ILE A 366 -28.96 15.03 7.53
CA ILE A 366 -29.17 14.86 8.96
C ILE A 366 -29.25 16.28 9.52
N ARG A 367 -30.48 16.72 9.75
CA ARG A 367 -30.75 18.00 10.37
C ARG A 367 -30.19 17.89 11.78
N SER A 368 -29.09 18.61 12.06
CA SER A 368 -28.76 18.95 13.44
C SER A 368 -29.93 19.79 13.95
N ARG A 369 -30.92 19.11 14.53
CA ARG A 369 -31.95 19.80 15.27
C ARG A 369 -31.19 20.32 16.48
N ASP A 370 -30.83 21.60 16.45
CA ASP A 370 -30.63 22.37 17.67
C ASP A 370 -31.93 22.17 18.47
N SER A 371 -31.93 21.13 19.30
CA SER A 371 -32.95 20.92 20.29
C SER A 371 -32.91 22.21 21.09
N ARG A 372 -33.98 23.01 20.98
CA ARG A 372 -34.22 24.22 21.79
C ARG A 372 -33.51 24.02 23.11
N GLU A 373 -32.49 24.84 23.38
CA GLU A 373 -31.79 24.88 24.66
C GLU A 373 -32.86 24.76 25.74
N ARG A 374 -32.97 23.57 26.35
CA ARG A 374 -33.73 23.46 27.58
C ARG A 374 -32.95 24.36 28.54
N PRO A 375 -33.57 25.40 29.12
CA PRO A 375 -32.86 26.29 30.01
C PRO A 375 -32.19 25.42 31.08
N PRO A 376 -30.91 25.70 31.40
CA PRO A 376 -30.15 24.87 32.32
C PRO A 376 -30.90 24.67 33.63
N LEU A 377 -30.79 23.49 34.23
CA LEU A 377 -31.59 23.03 35.38
C LEU A 377 -31.70 24.07 36.52
N HIS A 378 -30.65 24.86 36.74
CA HIS A 378 -30.63 25.93 37.73
C HIS A 378 -31.68 27.04 37.46
N ARG A 379 -31.94 27.40 36.19
CA ARG A 379 -32.98 28.39 35.82
C ARG A 379 -34.40 27.85 35.96
N ARG A 380 -34.59 26.53 35.95
CA ARG A 380 -35.88 25.89 36.23
C ARG A 380 -36.16 25.85 37.74
N LEU A 381 -35.17 25.47 38.54
CA LEU A 381 -35.27 25.46 40.00
C LEU A 381 -35.46 26.86 40.60
N LEU A 382 -34.77 27.88 40.08
CA LEU A 382 -34.95 29.28 40.50
C LEU A 382 -36.36 29.83 40.22
N ARG A 383 -37.07 29.28 39.23
CA ARG A 383 -38.44 29.69 38.89
C ARG A 383 -39.51 29.10 39.81
N GLU A 384 -39.15 28.04 40.53
CA GLU A 384 -40.04 27.37 41.50
C GLU A 384 -39.88 27.96 42.90
N PHE A 385 -38.73 28.60 43.19
CA PHE A 385 -38.48 29.36 44.42
C PHE A 385 -39.03 30.80 44.42
N TYR A 386 -39.34 31.37 43.25
CA TYR A 386 -39.89 32.72 43.10
C TYR A 386 -41.40 32.71 42.77
N ARG A 387 -42.10 31.65 43.16
CA ARG A 387 -43.55 31.53 42.98
C ARG A 387 -44.30 31.59 44.30
#